data_AF-B4SEH3-F1
#
_entry.id   AF-B4SEH3-F1
#
_cell.length_a   1.000
_cell.length_b   1.000
_cell.length_c   1.000
_cell.angle_alpha   90.00
_cell.angle_beta   90.00
_cell.angle_gamma   90.00
#
_symmetry.space_group_name_H-M   'P 1'
#
loop_
_entity.id
_entity.type
_entity.pdbx_description
1 polymer ?
#
loop_
_entity_poly.entity_id
_entity_poly.type
_entity_poly.pdbx_seq_one_letter_code
_entity_poly.pdbx_strand_id
1 'polypeptide(L)'
;MIINPIDVHCHFFNVKFAFRELLEIGWRQAKGNYPYQRDDMPLSRERSVSEPDLDSLLKYVARLLATALQSAEDNYKLEQKCYKKGLWNYSAPLITVPLMMDIFFMLDDGSSLKNRTLPAGLPEDEEKRVFGTTLIPQESLDSFTRLAMKLKADVIQTFEKERIQRGLTGAPKRERLDLVWKELDDVISEFQHPEMEEKQDVCRTIEGGVQMTRGFRKHLLELQELKNKNHKTVLPFLAVDPRRTGIEKLVKELILPGIFKGIKLYPPLGYLPTHPDLYPIYQLCIENDIPVTTHTSPGGMKNMCKQLQTKSRKQDGTIDIITTSADNPVELFATPNNWRAILENKKYSNLRLNFAHFGGSEAIQKYANFLIKGKKSALISANWSYQIIQLMIEFENVYADFSYCPEKQTIENINILIEHHPILKTRLMFGTDFVMVMKEASMGGLENYFRNCAGMGSAIHADNAMKFLMQNAS
;
A
#
# COMPACT_ATOMS: atom_id res chain seq x y z
N MET A 1 30.61 14.07 2.07
CA MET A 1 29.30 14.00 1.38
C MET A 1 28.25 14.24 2.44
N ILE A 2 27.31 15.17 2.23
CA ILE A 2 26.21 15.37 3.20
C ILE A 2 25.30 14.14 3.07
N ILE A 3 25.22 13.33 4.13
CA ILE A 3 24.36 12.14 4.15
C ILE A 3 22.96 12.62 4.48
N ASN A 4 22.03 12.47 3.53
CA ASN A 4 20.62 12.75 3.77
C ASN A 4 19.96 11.47 4.32
N PRO A 5 19.37 11.51 5.52
CA PRO A 5 18.46 10.46 5.97
C PRO A 5 17.37 10.17 4.94
N ILE A 6 16.97 8.90 4.87
CA ILE A 6 15.95 8.41 3.98
C ILE A 6 14.91 7.63 4.78
N ASP A 7 13.67 8.10 4.76
CA ASP A 7 12.50 7.31 5.13
C ASP A 7 12.06 6.51 3.90
N VAL A 8 12.39 5.20 3.87
CA VAL A 8 12.09 4.35 2.72
C VAL A 8 10.63 3.89 2.65
N HIS A 9 9.82 4.26 3.64
CA HIS A 9 8.47 3.76 3.75
C HIS A 9 7.63 4.73 4.56
N CYS A 10 6.96 5.61 3.84
CA CYS A 10 5.89 6.42 4.39
C CYS A 10 4.64 6.30 3.50
N HIS A 11 3.51 6.74 4.03
CA HIS A 11 2.27 6.83 3.29
C HIS A 11 1.75 8.26 3.44
N PHE A 12 1.49 8.94 2.33
CA PHE A 12 0.93 10.30 2.33
C PHE A 12 -0.50 10.37 1.79
N PHE A 13 -1.14 9.22 1.56
CA PHE A 13 -2.57 9.18 1.24
C PHE A 13 -3.40 9.73 2.40
N ASN A 14 -4.58 10.23 2.07
CA ASN A 14 -5.46 10.95 2.99
C ASN A 14 -6.88 10.35 3.01
N VAL A 15 -7.75 10.95 3.82
CA VAL A 15 -9.17 10.51 3.94
C VAL A 15 -9.88 10.42 2.59
N LYS A 16 -9.58 11.35 1.69
CA LYS A 16 -10.22 11.45 0.38
C LYS A 16 -9.86 10.27 -0.50
N PHE A 17 -8.60 9.84 -0.48
CA PHE A 17 -8.14 8.70 -1.28
C PHE A 17 -8.97 7.45 -0.95
N ALA A 18 -8.97 7.04 0.32
CA ALA A 18 -9.64 5.81 0.69
C ALA A 18 -11.16 5.92 0.63
N PHE A 19 -11.76 7.07 1.00
CA PHE A 19 -13.20 7.30 0.83
C PHE A 19 -13.63 7.17 -0.64
N ARG A 20 -12.86 7.75 -1.56
CA ARG A 20 -13.12 7.71 -3.00
C ARG A 20 -12.96 6.31 -3.59
N GLU A 21 -11.97 5.54 -3.16
CA GLU A 21 -11.84 4.14 -3.57
C GLU A 21 -12.99 3.29 -3.04
N LEU A 22 -13.44 3.49 -1.79
CA LEU A 22 -14.61 2.80 -1.26
C LEU A 22 -15.89 3.14 -2.04
N LEU A 23 -16.09 4.41 -2.38
CA LEU A 23 -17.22 4.81 -3.24
C LEU A 23 -17.10 4.23 -4.64
N GLU A 24 -15.90 4.15 -5.22
CA GLU A 24 -15.69 3.51 -6.51
C GLU A 24 -16.05 2.02 -6.47
N ILE A 25 -15.69 1.31 -5.40
CA ILE A 25 -16.10 -0.09 -5.18
C ILE A 25 -17.63 -0.19 -5.15
N GLY A 26 -18.30 0.61 -4.31
CA GLY A 26 -19.75 0.61 -4.17
C GLY A 26 -20.48 0.99 -5.47
N TRP A 27 -19.94 1.96 -6.21
CA TRP A 27 -20.43 2.40 -7.52
C TRP A 27 -20.39 1.27 -8.54
N ARG A 28 -19.25 0.58 -8.63
CA ARG A 28 -19.08 -0.56 -9.56
C ARG A 28 -19.90 -1.78 -9.14
N GLN A 29 -20.09 -2.00 -7.84
CA GLN A 29 -21.01 -3.02 -7.35
C GLN A 29 -22.46 -2.70 -7.77
N ALA A 30 -22.90 -1.45 -7.64
CA ALA A 30 -24.23 -1.02 -8.09
C ALA A 30 -24.44 -1.16 -9.61
N LYS A 31 -23.37 -1.04 -10.39
CA LYS A 31 -23.34 -1.33 -11.85
C LYS A 31 -23.20 -2.82 -12.19
N GLY A 32 -22.93 -3.69 -11.21
CA GLY A 32 -22.68 -5.12 -11.44
C GLY A 32 -21.33 -5.42 -12.14
N ASN A 33 -20.37 -4.50 -12.10
CA ASN A 33 -19.08 -4.61 -12.80
C ASN A 33 -17.86 -4.51 -11.86
N TYR A 34 -18.04 -4.81 -10.57
CA TYR A 34 -16.94 -4.91 -9.61
C TYR A 34 -16.35 -6.33 -9.52
N PRO A 35 -15.01 -6.48 -9.45
CA PRO A 35 -14.00 -5.47 -9.82
C PRO A 35 -13.93 -5.23 -11.34
N TYR A 36 -14.48 -6.17 -12.13
CA TYR A 36 -14.61 -6.14 -13.58
C TYR A 36 -16.00 -6.63 -14.01
N GLN A 37 -16.44 -6.20 -15.19
CA GLN A 37 -17.60 -6.79 -15.87
C GLN A 37 -17.23 -8.20 -16.36
N ARG A 38 -18.13 -9.17 -16.17
CA ARG A 38 -17.98 -10.51 -16.75
C ARG A 38 -18.65 -10.51 -18.12
N ASP A 39 -17.95 -10.94 -19.17
CA ASP A 39 -18.45 -10.94 -20.54
C ASP A 39 -19.73 -11.77 -20.74
N ASP A 40 -20.03 -12.70 -19.83
CA ASP A 40 -21.08 -13.71 -19.94
C ASP A 40 -22.33 -13.45 -19.07
N MET A 41 -22.37 -12.38 -18.26
CA MET A 41 -23.53 -12.11 -17.41
C MET A 41 -24.35 -10.91 -17.89
N PRO A 42 -25.65 -11.09 -18.23
CA PRO A 42 -26.56 -9.94 -18.29
C PRO A 42 -26.55 -9.23 -16.93
N LEU A 43 -26.77 -7.91 -16.92
CA LEU A 43 -26.93 -7.08 -15.70
C LEU A 43 -27.92 -7.75 -14.74
N SER A 44 -27.44 -8.63 -13.87
CA SER A 44 -28.30 -9.41 -13.00
C SER A 44 -28.75 -8.49 -11.88
N ARG A 45 -30.07 -8.35 -11.75
CA ARG A 45 -30.69 -7.74 -10.58
C ARG A 45 -30.16 -8.39 -9.32
N GLU A 46 -29.81 -7.54 -8.36
CA GLU A 46 -29.58 -7.86 -6.95
C GLU A 46 -28.44 -8.85 -6.66
N ARG A 47 -27.24 -8.29 -6.44
CA ARG A 47 -26.45 -8.71 -5.29
C ARG A 47 -26.64 -7.65 -4.21
N SER A 48 -27.48 -7.94 -3.22
CA SER A 48 -27.45 -7.21 -1.96
C SER A 48 -26.03 -7.34 -1.41
N VAL A 49 -25.27 -6.24 -1.43
CA VAL A 49 -24.00 -6.17 -0.72
C VAL A 49 -24.34 -6.52 0.73
N SER A 50 -23.82 -7.63 1.25
CA SER A 50 -24.05 -7.97 2.64
C SER A 50 -23.42 -6.87 3.49
N GLU A 51 -24.29 -6.08 4.14
CA GLU A 51 -23.95 -4.95 5.01
C GLU A 51 -22.91 -5.21 6.13
N PRO A 52 -22.71 -6.44 6.68
CA PRO A 52 -21.82 -6.63 7.84
C PRO A 52 -20.33 -6.37 7.59
N ASP A 53 -19.83 -6.64 6.38
CA ASP A 53 -18.39 -6.55 6.07
C ASP A 53 -17.96 -5.12 5.71
N LEU A 54 -18.90 -4.32 5.19
CA LEU A 54 -18.66 -2.92 4.89
C LEU A 54 -18.44 -2.13 6.17
N ASP A 55 -19.31 -2.25 7.18
CA ASP A 55 -19.19 -1.50 8.46
C ASP A 55 -17.82 -1.67 9.13
N SER A 56 -17.23 -2.87 9.06
CA SER A 56 -15.88 -3.13 9.59
C SER A 56 -14.80 -2.39 8.80
N LEU A 57 -14.92 -2.42 7.47
CA LEU A 57 -14.06 -1.67 6.55
C LEU A 57 -14.22 -0.15 6.76
N LEU A 58 -15.44 0.35 6.94
CA LEU A 58 -15.71 1.77 7.17
C LEU A 58 -15.10 2.22 8.49
N LYS A 59 -15.27 1.44 9.55
CA LYS A 59 -14.61 1.70 10.83
C LYS A 59 -13.10 1.62 10.70
N TYR A 60 -12.54 0.67 9.95
CA TYR A 60 -11.10 0.60 9.75
C TYR A 60 -10.58 1.83 9.00
N VAL A 61 -11.20 2.17 7.88
CA VAL A 61 -10.85 3.29 7.01
C VAL A 61 -11.03 4.60 7.77
N ALA A 62 -12.15 4.81 8.46
CA ALA A 62 -12.35 6.00 9.27
C ALA A 62 -11.30 6.16 10.41
N ARG A 63 -10.90 5.06 11.07
CA ARG A 63 -9.81 5.09 12.08
C ARG A 63 -8.44 5.37 11.48
N LEU A 64 -8.15 4.81 10.31
CA LEU A 64 -6.92 5.10 9.56
C LEU A 64 -6.85 6.58 9.18
N LEU A 65 -7.98 7.12 8.73
CA LEU A 65 -8.07 8.42 8.09
C LEU A 65 -8.33 9.57 9.06
N ALA A 66 -8.76 9.29 10.30
CA ALA A 66 -8.95 10.31 11.32
C ALA A 66 -7.66 11.07 11.67
N THR A 67 -6.51 10.57 11.23
CA THR A 67 -5.21 11.21 11.41
C THR A 67 -4.57 11.71 10.12
N ALA A 68 -5.16 11.35 8.97
CA ALA A 68 -4.70 11.68 7.64
C ALA A 68 -5.68 12.63 6.93
N LEU A 69 -6.20 13.63 7.66
CA LEU A 69 -7.06 14.68 7.10
C LEU A 69 -6.30 15.70 6.22
N GLN A 70 -4.98 15.64 6.24
CA GLN A 70 -4.11 16.59 5.56
C GLN A 70 -3.84 16.16 4.11
N SER A 71 -3.53 17.13 3.25
CA SER A 71 -3.04 16.84 1.90
C SER A 71 -1.71 16.07 1.93
N ALA A 72 -1.33 15.43 0.83
CA ALA A 72 -0.03 14.77 0.72
C ALA A 72 1.14 15.76 0.97
N GLU A 73 0.99 17.00 0.48
CA GLU A 73 1.98 18.07 0.70
C GLU A 73 2.06 18.51 2.17
N ASP A 74 0.92 18.60 2.86
CA ASP A 74 0.90 18.95 4.29
C ASP A 74 1.44 17.82 5.17
N ASN A 75 1.16 16.55 4.81
CA ASN A 75 1.76 15.39 5.48
C ASN A 75 3.28 15.38 5.31
N TYR A 76 3.78 15.61 4.10
CA TYR A 76 5.21 15.79 3.84
C TYR A 76 5.81 16.93 4.67
N LYS A 77 5.18 18.11 4.70
CA LYS A 77 5.65 19.24 5.52
C LYS A 77 5.67 18.89 7.02
N LEU A 78 4.67 18.15 7.50
CA LEU A 78 4.61 17.70 8.88
C LEU A 78 5.74 16.71 9.19
N GLU A 79 5.99 15.73 8.33
CA GLU A 79 7.09 14.78 8.46
C GLU A 79 8.44 15.51 8.57
N GLN A 80 8.72 16.43 7.64
CA GLN A 80 9.94 17.23 7.64
C GLN A 80 10.08 18.07 8.93
N LYS A 81 8.98 18.63 9.42
CA LYS A 81 8.95 19.41 10.67
C LYS A 81 9.24 18.52 11.88
N CYS A 82 8.63 17.34 11.96
CA CYS A 82 8.83 16.39 13.06
C CYS A 82 10.25 15.83 13.04
N TYR A 83 10.77 15.48 11.86
CA TYR A 83 12.15 15.03 11.67
C TYR A 83 13.17 16.06 12.21
N LYS A 84 13.02 17.35 11.88
CA LYS A 84 13.91 18.42 12.38
C LYS A 84 13.95 18.53 13.90
N LYS A 85 12.91 18.06 14.60
CA LYS A 85 12.84 18.03 16.06
C LYS A 85 13.27 16.69 16.67
N GLY A 86 13.48 15.66 15.84
CA GLY A 86 13.81 14.30 16.25
C GLY A 86 15.18 14.13 16.90
N LEU A 87 15.95 15.22 17.08
CA LEU A 87 17.32 15.23 17.63
C LEU A 87 18.34 14.43 16.79
N TRP A 88 18.10 14.30 15.49
CA TRP A 88 19.07 13.67 14.61
C TRP A 88 20.20 14.68 14.29
N ASN A 89 21.44 14.19 14.21
CA ASN A 89 22.62 15.04 13.94
C ASN A 89 22.80 15.42 12.46
N TYR A 90 21.73 15.39 11.65
CA TYR A 90 21.80 15.72 10.23
C TYR A 90 21.21 17.12 9.99
N SER A 91 21.91 17.94 9.21
CA SER A 91 21.43 19.25 8.76
C SER A 91 20.60 19.18 7.48
N ALA A 92 20.67 18.06 6.76
CA ALA A 92 19.99 17.84 5.50
C ALA A 92 18.49 17.53 5.68
N PRO A 93 17.65 17.90 4.71
CA PRO A 93 16.25 17.46 4.70
C PRO A 93 16.16 15.94 4.56
N LEU A 94 15.12 15.37 5.15
CA LEU A 94 14.79 13.95 5.02
C LEU A 94 14.35 13.68 3.57
N ILE A 95 14.94 12.67 2.94
CA ILE A 95 14.40 12.09 1.71
C ILE A 95 13.30 11.12 2.12
N THR A 96 12.17 11.14 1.41
CA THR A 96 11.00 10.36 1.74
C THR A 96 10.52 9.57 0.53
N VAL A 97 10.13 8.33 0.77
CA VAL A 97 9.68 7.37 -0.25
C VAL A 97 8.21 7.07 0.02
N PRO A 98 7.29 7.94 -0.46
CA PRO A 98 5.87 7.71 -0.27
C PRO A 98 5.40 6.54 -1.12
N LEU A 99 4.88 5.51 -0.45
CA LEU A 99 4.39 4.30 -1.08
C LEU A 99 2.90 4.50 -1.38
N MET A 100 2.50 4.30 -2.64
CA MET A 100 1.08 4.25 -2.97
C MET A 100 0.41 3.00 -2.38
N MET A 101 -0.93 3.05 -2.32
CA MET A 101 -1.78 1.90 -1.99
C MET A 101 -2.84 1.73 -3.08
N ASP A 102 -3.25 0.48 -3.31
CA ASP A 102 -4.32 0.12 -4.24
C ASP A 102 -5.40 -0.71 -3.54
N ILE A 103 -6.27 -0.05 -2.79
CA ILE A 103 -7.27 -0.73 -1.97
C ILE A 103 -8.51 -1.16 -2.76
N PHE A 104 -8.58 -0.85 -4.06
CA PHE A 104 -9.74 -1.11 -4.91
C PHE A 104 -10.16 -2.59 -4.88
N PHE A 105 -9.21 -3.51 -4.80
CA PHE A 105 -9.45 -4.95 -4.86
C PHE A 105 -9.68 -5.61 -3.49
N MET A 106 -9.90 -4.83 -2.43
CA MET A 106 -10.03 -5.37 -1.07
C MET A 106 -11.28 -6.20 -0.83
N LEU A 107 -12.30 -6.05 -1.68
CA LEU A 107 -13.55 -6.84 -1.68
C LEU A 107 -13.62 -7.80 -2.88
N ASP A 108 -12.53 -7.96 -3.64
CA ASP A 108 -12.48 -8.94 -4.74
C ASP A 108 -12.17 -10.32 -4.18
N ASP A 109 -13.10 -11.25 -4.39
CA ASP A 109 -12.99 -12.65 -3.98
C ASP A 109 -12.19 -13.50 -4.97
N GLY A 110 -11.78 -12.93 -6.11
CA GLY A 110 -11.07 -13.61 -7.19
C GLY A 110 -11.94 -14.60 -7.97
N SER A 111 -13.25 -14.66 -7.75
CA SER A 111 -14.16 -15.52 -8.53
C SER A 111 -14.25 -15.12 -10.00
N SER A 112 -13.81 -13.90 -10.34
CA SER A 112 -13.72 -13.37 -11.71
C SER A 112 -12.46 -13.84 -12.47
N LEU A 113 -11.56 -14.60 -11.85
CA LEU A 113 -10.26 -15.01 -12.43
C LEU A 113 -10.36 -15.88 -13.70
N LYS A 114 -11.52 -16.45 -13.99
CA LYS A 114 -11.77 -17.27 -15.19
C LYS A 114 -12.02 -16.47 -16.47
N ASN A 115 -12.57 -15.25 -16.35
CA ASN A 115 -13.08 -14.46 -17.48
C ASN A 115 -12.50 -13.03 -17.46
N ARG A 116 -11.19 -12.90 -17.20
CA ARG A 116 -10.51 -11.61 -17.38
C ARG A 116 -10.18 -11.43 -18.85
N THR A 117 -10.96 -10.60 -19.51
CA THR A 117 -10.61 -10.15 -20.84
C THR A 117 -9.68 -8.96 -20.67
N LEU A 118 -8.38 -9.20 -20.89
CA LEU A 118 -7.41 -8.13 -20.98
C LEU A 118 -7.83 -7.25 -22.17
N PRO A 119 -8.07 -5.94 -22.01
CA PRO A 119 -8.45 -5.05 -23.11
C PRO A 119 -7.38 -4.97 -24.20
N ALA A 120 -6.14 -5.31 -23.87
CA ALA A 120 -5.04 -5.38 -24.81
C ALA A 120 -5.34 -6.43 -25.89
N GLY A 121 -5.69 -5.96 -27.09
CA GLY A 121 -6.02 -6.80 -28.26
C GLY A 121 -7.52 -6.95 -28.53
N LEU A 122 -8.39 -6.31 -27.75
CA LEU A 122 -9.81 -6.22 -28.09
C LEU A 122 -10.03 -5.27 -29.28
N PRO A 123 -11.03 -5.53 -30.12
CA PRO A 123 -11.56 -4.53 -31.04
C PRO A 123 -11.87 -3.21 -30.30
N GLU A 124 -11.63 -2.07 -30.95
CA GLU A 124 -11.78 -0.73 -30.34
C GLU A 124 -13.17 -0.50 -29.72
N ASP A 125 -14.22 -1.13 -30.26
CA ASP A 125 -15.59 -1.05 -29.73
C ASP A 125 -15.82 -1.93 -28.49
N GLU A 126 -15.09 -3.03 -28.33
CA GLU A 126 -15.08 -3.85 -27.12
C GLU A 126 -14.19 -3.25 -26.03
N GLU A 127 -13.05 -2.66 -26.41
CA GLU A 127 -12.23 -1.87 -25.49
C GLU A 127 -13.04 -0.69 -24.92
N LYS A 128 -13.77 0.04 -25.77
CA LYS A 128 -14.72 1.09 -25.35
C LYS A 128 -15.86 0.57 -24.48
N ARG A 129 -16.27 -0.70 -24.59
CA ARG A 129 -17.26 -1.31 -23.69
C ARG A 129 -16.66 -1.66 -22.32
N VAL A 130 -15.45 -2.22 -22.30
CA VAL A 130 -14.72 -2.56 -21.05
C VAL A 130 -14.44 -1.31 -20.20
N PHE A 131 -14.16 -0.19 -20.86
CA PHE A 131 -13.95 1.12 -20.23
C PHE A 131 -15.19 2.04 -20.27
N GLY A 132 -16.32 1.55 -20.82
CA GLY A 132 -17.50 2.35 -21.11
C GLY A 132 -18.40 2.61 -19.92
N THR A 133 -19.15 3.72 -19.99
CA THR A 133 -20.12 4.14 -18.99
C THR A 133 -21.50 3.53 -19.27
N THR A 134 -21.84 2.42 -18.62
CA THR A 134 -23.23 1.91 -18.66
C THR A 134 -24.16 2.86 -17.88
N LEU A 135 -25.30 3.19 -18.48
CA LEU A 135 -26.41 3.90 -17.82
C LEU A 135 -26.86 3.14 -16.57
N ILE A 136 -27.02 3.85 -15.46
CA ILE A 136 -27.38 3.27 -14.16
C ILE A 136 -28.88 3.39 -13.97
N PRO A 137 -29.60 2.31 -13.63
CA PRO A 137 -30.99 2.40 -13.24
C PRO A 137 -31.15 3.36 -12.05
N GLN A 138 -32.21 4.18 -12.03
CA GLN A 138 -32.45 5.16 -10.95
C GLN A 138 -32.43 4.50 -9.55
N GLU A 139 -32.97 3.31 -9.43
CA GLU A 139 -32.95 2.52 -8.18
C GLU A 139 -31.53 2.18 -7.69
N SER A 140 -30.62 1.86 -8.61
CA SER A 140 -29.20 1.62 -8.31
C SER A 140 -28.50 2.91 -7.90
N LEU A 141 -28.86 4.06 -8.49
CA LEU A 141 -28.35 5.38 -8.12
C LEU A 141 -28.83 5.80 -6.71
N ASP A 142 -30.09 5.54 -6.39
CA ASP A 142 -30.66 5.79 -5.06
C ASP A 142 -29.97 4.90 -4.01
N SER A 143 -29.73 3.63 -4.34
CA SER A 143 -28.99 2.70 -3.49
C SER A 143 -27.56 3.15 -3.25
N PHE A 144 -26.86 3.57 -4.31
CA PHE A 144 -25.52 4.15 -4.18
C PHE A 144 -25.51 5.42 -3.33
N THR A 145 -26.49 6.31 -3.53
CA THR A 145 -26.59 7.55 -2.74
C THR A 145 -26.79 7.25 -1.26
N ARG A 146 -27.65 6.29 -0.91
CA ARG A 146 -27.80 5.82 0.48
C ARG A 146 -26.50 5.28 1.05
N LEU A 147 -25.79 4.43 0.28
CA LEU A 147 -24.49 3.90 0.66
C LEU A 147 -23.47 5.01 0.92
N ALA A 148 -23.37 5.98 0.02
CA ALA A 148 -22.43 7.09 0.10
C ALA A 148 -22.70 8.00 1.31
N MET A 149 -23.96 8.30 1.59
CA MET A 149 -24.36 9.08 2.75
C MET A 149 -24.13 8.33 4.06
N LYS A 150 -24.43 7.02 4.11
CA LYS A 150 -24.10 6.16 5.26
C LYS A 150 -22.59 6.16 5.51
N LEU A 151 -21.79 5.95 4.46
CA LEU A 151 -20.33 5.95 4.54
C LEU A 151 -19.79 7.26 5.11
N LYS A 152 -20.28 8.40 4.60
CA LYS A 152 -19.91 9.72 5.11
C LYS A 152 -20.24 9.87 6.59
N ALA A 153 -21.45 9.49 7.00
CA ALA A 153 -21.89 9.57 8.40
C ALA A 153 -21.00 8.71 9.32
N ASP A 154 -20.66 7.49 8.91
CA ASP A 154 -19.82 6.57 9.69
C ASP A 154 -18.38 7.09 9.83
N VAL A 155 -17.83 7.71 8.78
CA VAL A 155 -16.51 8.36 8.82
C VAL A 155 -16.52 9.53 9.81
N ILE A 156 -17.54 10.39 9.75
CA ILE A 156 -17.69 11.54 10.67
C ILE A 156 -17.83 11.07 12.11
N GLN A 157 -18.70 10.10 12.37
CA GLN A 157 -18.96 9.60 13.72
C GLN A 157 -17.71 8.95 14.32
N THR A 158 -17.01 8.13 13.54
CA THR A 158 -15.79 7.45 13.99
C THR A 158 -14.67 8.46 14.26
N PHE A 159 -14.52 9.47 13.39
CA PHE A 159 -13.57 10.56 13.60
C PHE A 159 -13.79 11.27 14.94
N GLU A 160 -15.02 11.68 15.24
CA GLU A 160 -15.33 12.37 16.50
C GLU A 160 -15.10 11.47 17.71
N LYS A 161 -15.48 10.19 17.61
CA LYS A 161 -15.24 9.22 18.68
C LYS A 161 -13.75 9.06 18.99
N GLU A 162 -12.92 8.89 17.96
CA GLU A 162 -11.47 8.77 18.16
C GLU A 162 -10.86 10.05 18.74
N ARG A 163 -11.32 11.22 18.28
CA ARG A 163 -10.83 12.50 18.78
C ARG A 163 -11.08 12.66 20.28
N ILE A 164 -12.28 12.32 20.74
CA ILE A 164 -12.65 12.32 22.16
C ILE A 164 -11.76 11.34 22.94
N GLN A 165 -11.56 10.12 22.41
CA GLN A 165 -10.71 9.11 23.05
C GLN A 165 -9.24 9.54 23.18
N ARG A 166 -8.73 10.38 22.27
CA ARG A 166 -7.35 10.91 22.31
C ARG A 166 -7.16 12.04 23.34
N GLY A 167 -8.17 12.37 24.14
CA GLY A 167 -8.07 13.43 25.14
C GLY A 167 -7.90 14.84 24.54
N LEU A 168 -8.19 15.00 23.25
CA LEU A 168 -8.21 16.29 22.56
C LEU A 168 -9.47 17.06 23.01
N THR A 169 -9.38 17.74 24.16
CA THR A 169 -10.46 18.54 24.72
C THR A 169 -10.55 19.90 24.03
N GLY A 170 -11.75 20.26 23.57
CA GLY A 170 -12.02 21.42 22.70
C GLY A 170 -12.42 21.01 21.29
N ALA A 171 -13.39 21.70 20.69
CA ALA A 171 -13.77 21.44 19.29
C ALA A 171 -12.55 21.69 18.38
N PRO A 172 -12.33 20.88 17.32
CA PRO A 172 -11.37 21.24 16.27
C PRO A 172 -11.71 22.62 15.75
N LYS A 173 -10.75 23.31 15.12
CA LYS A 173 -11.11 24.49 14.33
C LYS A 173 -12.20 24.08 13.34
N ARG A 174 -13.43 24.54 13.59
CA ARG A 174 -14.65 24.13 12.88
C ARG A 174 -14.46 24.21 11.36
N GLU A 175 -13.79 25.27 10.92
CA GLU A 175 -13.35 25.51 9.54
C GLU A 175 -12.62 24.32 8.90
N ARG A 176 -11.70 23.65 9.62
CA ARG A 176 -10.91 22.54 9.04
C ARG A 176 -11.76 21.29 8.85
N LEU A 177 -12.68 21.02 9.77
CA LEU A 177 -13.61 19.90 9.64
C LEU A 177 -14.65 20.16 8.56
N ASP A 178 -15.19 21.37 8.51
CA ASP A 178 -16.15 21.77 7.48
C ASP A 178 -15.54 21.63 6.07
N LEU A 179 -14.24 21.92 5.92
CA LEU A 179 -13.50 21.66 4.67
C LEU A 179 -13.43 20.17 4.34
N VAL A 180 -13.08 19.30 5.29
CA VAL A 180 -13.04 17.84 5.06
C VAL A 180 -14.42 17.31 4.70
N TRP A 181 -15.47 17.73 5.41
CA TRP A 181 -16.83 17.27 5.15
C TRP A 181 -17.36 17.74 3.81
N LYS A 182 -17.07 19.00 3.45
CA LYS A 182 -17.32 19.53 2.11
C LYS A 182 -16.59 18.71 1.05
N GLU A 183 -15.34 18.33 1.29
CA GLU A 183 -14.59 17.52 0.35
C GLU A 183 -15.18 16.11 0.19
N LEU A 184 -15.76 15.52 1.25
CA LEU A 184 -16.52 14.27 1.12
C LEU A 184 -17.79 14.48 0.30
N ASP A 185 -18.52 15.58 0.50
CA ASP A 185 -19.68 15.94 -0.33
C ASP A 185 -19.31 16.13 -1.79
N ASP A 186 -18.20 16.81 -2.06
CA ASP A 186 -17.67 17.01 -3.41
C ASP A 186 -17.38 15.64 -4.05
N VAL A 187 -16.75 14.71 -3.32
CA VAL A 187 -16.53 13.35 -3.83
C VAL A 187 -17.84 12.65 -4.15
N ILE A 188 -18.86 12.73 -3.30
CA ILE A 188 -20.18 12.12 -3.56
C ILE A 188 -20.82 12.72 -4.81
N SER A 189 -20.77 14.05 -4.94
CA SER A 189 -21.32 14.77 -6.08
C SER A 189 -20.64 14.37 -7.40
N GLU A 190 -19.33 14.11 -7.39
CA GLU A 190 -18.61 13.59 -8.56
C GLU A 190 -19.15 12.25 -9.08
N PHE A 191 -19.70 11.38 -8.21
CA PHE A 191 -20.34 10.14 -8.63
C PHE A 191 -21.80 10.33 -9.07
N GLN A 192 -22.49 11.36 -8.58
CA GLN A 192 -23.88 11.66 -8.93
C GLN A 192 -24.04 12.32 -10.31
N HIS A 193 -22.95 12.82 -10.90
CA HIS A 193 -22.90 13.42 -12.23
C HIS A 193 -21.99 12.63 -13.19
N PRO A 194 -22.37 11.39 -13.57
CA PRO A 194 -21.52 10.50 -14.37
C PRO A 194 -21.20 11.04 -15.77
N GLU A 195 -21.98 11.97 -16.33
CA GLU A 195 -21.65 12.71 -17.54
C GLU A 195 -20.34 13.52 -17.46
N MET A 196 -19.79 13.73 -16.25
CA MET A 196 -18.45 14.29 -16.03
C MET A 196 -17.32 13.27 -16.19
N GLU A 197 -17.64 11.96 -16.14
CA GLU A 197 -16.70 10.84 -16.32
C GLU A 197 -16.09 10.91 -17.75
N GLU A 198 -16.92 11.19 -18.76
CA GLU A 198 -16.47 11.36 -20.17
C GLU A 198 -15.58 12.60 -20.39
N LYS A 199 -15.75 13.67 -19.62
CA LYS A 199 -14.95 14.91 -19.79
C LYS A 199 -13.60 14.85 -19.07
N GLN A 200 -13.48 14.06 -18.00
CA GLN A 200 -12.22 13.86 -17.27
C GLN A 200 -11.33 12.76 -17.87
N ASP A 201 -11.89 11.81 -18.63
CA ASP A 201 -11.09 10.86 -19.42
C ASP A 201 -10.30 11.55 -20.54
N VAL A 202 -10.79 12.68 -21.05
CA VAL A 202 -10.21 13.40 -22.20
C VAL A 202 -9.02 14.29 -21.82
N CYS A 203 -8.80 14.59 -20.54
CA CYS A 203 -7.65 15.39 -20.08
C CYS A 203 -6.53 14.53 -19.48
N ARG A 204 -5.86 13.79 -20.38
CA ARG A 204 -4.40 13.53 -20.54
C ARG A 204 -3.56 13.46 -19.24
N THR A 205 -2.85 12.39 -18.88
CA THR A 205 -2.13 11.37 -19.68
C THR A 205 -1.95 10.04 -18.92
N ILE A 206 -2.56 8.97 -19.45
CA ILE A 206 -2.04 7.59 -19.54
C ILE A 206 -2.66 7.13 -20.86
N GLU A 207 -1.86 6.81 -21.86
CA GLU A 207 -2.39 6.33 -23.15
C GLU A 207 -3.35 5.16 -22.84
N GLY A 208 -4.54 5.10 -23.45
CA GLY A 208 -5.62 4.16 -23.09
C GLY A 208 -5.18 2.71 -22.80
N GLY A 209 -6.00 1.96 -22.05
CA GLY A 209 -5.73 0.55 -21.73
C GLY A 209 -5.23 0.27 -20.31
N VAL A 210 -5.13 1.28 -19.44
CA VAL A 210 -4.91 1.10 -17.99
C VAL A 210 -6.20 1.40 -17.24
N GLN A 211 -6.64 0.49 -16.38
CA GLN A 211 -7.77 0.75 -15.50
C GLN A 211 -7.38 1.75 -14.42
N MET A 212 -8.02 2.91 -14.44
CA MET A 212 -7.86 3.96 -13.44
C MET A 212 -9.15 4.14 -12.65
N THR A 213 -9.07 3.94 -11.34
CA THR A 213 -10.13 4.34 -10.41
C THR A 213 -9.93 5.80 -10.02
N ARG A 214 -11.01 6.50 -9.65
CA ARG A 214 -10.94 7.93 -9.29
C ARG A 214 -9.93 8.18 -8.17
N GLY A 215 -9.88 7.32 -7.15
CA GLY A 215 -8.97 7.47 -6.01
C GLY A 215 -7.53 7.11 -6.35
N PHE A 216 -7.29 5.98 -7.03
CA PHE A 216 -5.96 5.60 -7.48
C PHE A 216 -5.33 6.68 -8.37
N ARG A 217 -6.09 7.20 -9.36
CA ARG A 217 -5.64 8.29 -10.23
C ARG A 217 -5.33 9.56 -9.45
N LYS A 218 -6.22 9.97 -8.55
CA LYS A 218 -6.03 11.19 -7.76
C LYS A 218 -4.78 11.09 -6.87
N HIS A 219 -4.59 9.97 -6.20
CA HIS A 219 -3.40 9.73 -5.37
C HIS A 219 -2.11 9.74 -6.20
N LEU A 220 -2.14 9.12 -7.38
CA LEU A 220 -1.03 9.15 -8.34
C LEU A 220 -0.66 10.59 -8.72
N LEU A 221 -1.65 11.39 -9.14
CA LEU A 221 -1.44 12.79 -9.54
C LEU A 221 -0.93 13.65 -8.38
N GLU A 222 -1.46 13.47 -7.16
CA GLU A 222 -1.00 14.20 -5.97
C GLU A 222 0.48 13.89 -5.65
N LEU A 223 0.91 12.63 -5.78
CA LEU A 223 2.32 12.28 -5.58
C LEU A 223 3.22 12.77 -6.72
N GLN A 224 2.75 12.80 -7.96
CA GLN A 224 3.47 13.40 -9.07
C GLN A 224 3.68 14.91 -8.85
N GLU A 225 2.64 15.63 -8.44
CA GLU A 225 2.74 17.05 -8.11
C GLU A 225 3.72 17.26 -6.94
N LEU A 226 3.62 16.45 -5.90
CA LEU A 226 4.52 16.52 -4.75
C LEU A 226 5.98 16.26 -5.15
N LYS A 227 6.22 15.26 -5.99
CA LYS A 227 7.53 14.95 -6.59
C LYS A 227 8.07 16.12 -7.39
N ASN A 228 7.25 16.74 -8.24
CA ASN A 228 7.66 17.86 -9.07
C ASN A 228 8.07 19.08 -8.22
N LYS A 229 7.32 19.37 -7.15
CA LYS A 229 7.67 20.44 -6.19
C LYS A 229 8.91 20.11 -5.35
N ASN A 230 9.21 18.83 -5.11
CA ASN A 230 10.24 18.37 -4.16
C ASN A 230 11.16 17.30 -4.77
N HIS A 231 11.64 17.52 -5.99
CA HIS A 231 12.29 16.50 -6.82
C HIS A 231 13.52 15.80 -6.20
N LYS A 232 14.21 16.45 -5.25
CA LYS A 232 15.39 15.91 -4.55
C LYS A 232 15.07 15.10 -3.30
N THR A 233 13.88 15.28 -2.72
CA THR A 233 13.52 14.72 -1.41
C THR A 233 12.30 13.83 -1.44
N VAL A 234 11.58 13.74 -2.57
CA VAL A 234 10.42 12.85 -2.72
C VAL A 234 10.72 11.84 -3.82
N LEU A 235 10.60 10.54 -3.50
CA LEU A 235 10.88 9.42 -4.40
C LEU A 235 9.72 8.41 -4.36
N PRO A 236 8.58 8.70 -5.00
CA PRO A 236 7.35 7.93 -4.78
C PRO A 236 7.43 6.53 -5.39
N PHE A 237 6.75 5.55 -4.78
CA PHE A 237 6.60 4.19 -5.30
C PHE A 237 5.17 3.94 -5.77
N LEU A 238 5.03 3.38 -6.97
CA LEU A 238 3.75 3.09 -7.61
C LEU A 238 3.17 1.81 -7.00
N ALA A 239 1.89 1.84 -6.63
CA ALA A 239 1.20 0.63 -6.18
C ALA A 239 0.92 -0.27 -7.38
N VAL A 240 1.30 -1.53 -7.25
CA VAL A 240 1.07 -2.56 -8.26
C VAL A 240 0.21 -3.65 -7.62
N ASP A 241 -0.96 -3.88 -8.21
CA ASP A 241 -1.76 -5.07 -7.96
C ASP A 241 -1.84 -5.84 -9.29
N PRO A 242 -1.48 -7.14 -9.34
CA PRO A 242 -1.57 -7.91 -10.59
C PRO A 242 -2.99 -7.97 -11.12
N ARG A 243 -3.98 -7.65 -10.29
CA ARG A 243 -5.36 -7.57 -10.72
C ARG A 243 -5.58 -6.35 -11.60
N ARG A 244 -4.88 -5.23 -11.44
CA ARG A 244 -5.15 -4.03 -12.23
C ARG A 244 -4.79 -4.20 -13.71
N THR A 245 -5.79 -4.10 -14.56
CA THR A 245 -5.62 -4.11 -16.01
C THR A 245 -4.68 -2.99 -16.47
N GLY A 246 -3.69 -3.35 -17.31
CA GLY A 246 -2.72 -2.41 -17.86
C GLY A 246 -1.62 -1.97 -16.89
N ILE A 247 -1.50 -2.59 -15.71
CA ILE A 247 -0.51 -2.16 -14.70
C ILE A 247 0.94 -2.22 -15.19
N GLU A 248 1.31 -3.19 -16.03
CA GLU A 248 2.66 -3.25 -16.61
C GLU A 248 2.96 -2.02 -17.50
N LYS A 249 1.98 -1.59 -18.31
CA LYS A 249 2.09 -0.37 -19.13
C LYS A 249 2.29 0.85 -18.24
N LEU A 250 1.50 0.95 -17.17
CA LEU A 250 1.63 2.05 -16.21
C LEU A 250 3.01 2.10 -15.54
N VAL A 251 3.56 0.94 -15.17
CA VAL A 251 4.92 0.84 -14.61
C VAL A 251 5.93 1.39 -15.62
N LYS A 252 5.83 1.03 -16.90
CA LYS A 252 6.73 1.56 -17.95
C LYS A 252 6.63 3.08 -18.09
N GLU A 253 5.42 3.62 -18.14
CA GLU A 253 5.18 5.05 -18.34
C GLU A 253 5.58 5.92 -17.15
N LEU A 254 5.48 5.42 -15.92
CA LEU A 254 5.73 6.20 -14.71
C LEU A 254 7.11 6.00 -14.10
N ILE A 255 7.71 4.81 -14.26
CA ILE A 255 8.99 4.51 -13.62
C ILE A 255 10.17 4.77 -14.54
N LEU A 256 10.10 4.39 -15.82
CA LEU A 256 11.23 4.56 -16.75
C LEU A 256 11.63 6.05 -16.93
N PRO A 257 10.69 7.01 -17.01
CA PRO A 257 11.04 8.43 -17.03
C PRO A 257 11.50 8.99 -15.67
N GLY A 258 11.48 8.21 -14.59
CA GLY A 258 11.92 8.60 -13.25
C GLY A 258 10.90 9.40 -12.43
N ILE A 259 9.62 9.40 -12.83
CA ILE A 259 8.55 10.07 -12.07
C ILE A 259 8.31 9.32 -10.75
N PHE A 260 8.18 8.01 -10.84
CA PHE A 260 8.19 7.08 -9.71
C PHE A 260 9.52 6.34 -9.67
N LYS A 261 9.98 6.01 -8.46
CA LYS A 261 11.30 5.44 -8.23
C LYS A 261 11.30 3.91 -8.09
N GLY A 262 10.15 3.32 -7.80
CA GLY A 262 9.99 1.89 -7.54
C GLY A 262 8.53 1.46 -7.53
N ILE A 263 8.28 0.17 -7.26
CA ILE A 263 6.93 -0.36 -7.09
C ILE A 263 6.69 -0.84 -5.66
N LYS A 264 5.45 -0.70 -5.20
CA LYS A 264 4.94 -1.26 -3.95
C LYS A 264 3.96 -2.38 -4.26
N LEU A 265 4.23 -3.55 -3.67
CA LEU A 265 3.31 -4.69 -3.65
C LEU A 265 2.67 -4.81 -2.27
N TYR A 266 1.41 -5.22 -2.29
CA TYR A 266 0.59 -5.42 -1.11
C TYR A 266 -0.20 -6.74 -1.20
N PRO A 267 0.48 -7.89 -1.11
CA PRO A 267 -0.15 -9.22 -1.16
C PRO A 267 -1.37 -9.42 -0.24
N PRO A 268 -1.43 -8.87 1.01
CA PRO A 268 -2.58 -9.06 1.89
C PRO A 268 -3.95 -8.70 1.31
N LEU A 269 -4.00 -7.95 0.20
CA LEU A 269 -5.23 -7.63 -0.52
C LEU A 269 -5.79 -8.77 -1.38
N GLY A 270 -5.16 -9.96 -1.39
CA GLY A 270 -5.75 -11.17 -1.97
C GLY A 270 -4.95 -11.80 -3.10
N TYR A 271 -3.64 -11.56 -3.19
CA TYR A 271 -2.78 -12.19 -4.20
C TYR A 271 -1.45 -12.66 -3.61
N LEU A 272 -0.84 -13.65 -4.26
CA LEU A 272 0.48 -14.16 -3.88
C LEU A 272 1.59 -13.44 -4.66
N PRO A 273 2.82 -13.32 -4.12
CA PRO A 273 3.99 -12.91 -4.89
C PRO A 273 4.22 -13.77 -6.14
N THR A 274 3.79 -15.03 -6.11
CA THR A 274 3.85 -15.95 -7.25
C THR A 274 2.72 -15.75 -8.26
N HIS A 275 1.90 -14.71 -8.16
CA HIS A 275 0.84 -14.47 -9.14
C HIS A 275 1.45 -14.32 -10.56
N PRO A 276 0.95 -15.05 -11.58
CA PRO A 276 1.56 -15.09 -12.91
C PRO A 276 1.75 -13.70 -13.54
N ASP A 277 0.77 -12.81 -13.36
CA ASP A 277 0.80 -11.45 -13.92
C ASP A 277 1.86 -10.53 -13.28
N LEU A 278 2.51 -10.94 -12.17
CA LEU A 278 3.65 -10.22 -11.60
C LEU A 278 4.98 -10.58 -12.26
N TYR A 279 5.10 -11.74 -12.91
CA TYR A 279 6.37 -12.19 -13.49
C TYR A 279 6.90 -11.29 -14.62
N PRO A 280 6.06 -10.75 -15.54
CA PRO A 280 6.49 -9.72 -16.48
C PRO A 280 6.97 -8.44 -15.80
N ILE A 281 6.32 -8.04 -14.70
CA ILE A 281 6.69 -6.86 -13.93
C ILE A 281 8.04 -7.09 -13.21
N TYR A 282 8.27 -8.27 -12.63
CA TYR A 282 9.57 -8.62 -12.05
C TYR A 282 10.69 -8.59 -13.09
N GLN A 283 10.42 -9.09 -14.30
CA GLN A 283 11.37 -9.01 -15.40
C GLN A 283 11.70 -7.55 -15.74
N LEU A 284 10.67 -6.71 -15.90
CA LEU A 284 10.82 -5.28 -16.15
C LEU A 284 11.64 -4.59 -15.04
N CYS A 285 11.39 -4.96 -13.77
CA CYS A 285 12.12 -4.42 -12.64
C CYS A 285 13.60 -4.78 -12.67
N ILE A 286 13.94 -6.01 -13.04
CA ILE A 286 15.35 -6.44 -13.14
C ILE A 286 16.04 -5.74 -14.30
N GLU A 287 15.40 -5.69 -15.46
CA GLU A 287 15.97 -5.08 -16.68
C GLU A 287 16.24 -3.57 -16.53
N ASN A 288 15.47 -2.88 -15.70
CA ASN A 288 15.53 -1.43 -15.54
C ASN A 288 15.95 -0.97 -14.15
N ASP A 289 16.51 -1.88 -13.33
CA ASP A 289 16.95 -1.61 -11.96
C ASP A 289 15.89 -0.95 -11.07
N ILE A 290 14.66 -1.45 -11.11
CA ILE A 290 13.53 -0.89 -10.37
C ILE A 290 13.42 -1.61 -9.01
N PRO A 291 13.56 -0.91 -7.88
CA PRO A 291 13.36 -1.49 -6.55
C PRO A 291 11.89 -1.85 -6.29
N VAL A 292 11.69 -2.98 -5.60
CA VAL A 292 10.38 -3.48 -5.17
C VAL A 292 10.29 -3.45 -3.65
N THR A 293 9.26 -2.83 -3.11
CA THR A 293 8.92 -2.95 -1.68
C THR A 293 7.66 -3.79 -1.54
N THR A 294 7.65 -4.79 -0.66
CA THR A 294 6.48 -5.63 -0.37
C THR A 294 6.05 -5.50 1.08
N HIS A 295 4.73 -5.39 1.33
CA HIS A 295 4.19 -5.42 2.69
C HIS A 295 4.47 -6.76 3.38
N THR A 296 5.04 -6.72 4.59
CA THR A 296 5.46 -7.92 5.33
C THR A 296 5.28 -7.77 6.84
N SER A 297 4.02 -7.58 7.27
CA SER A 297 3.63 -7.75 8.67
C SER A 297 2.24 -8.39 8.78
N PRO A 298 1.91 -9.00 9.94
CA PRO A 298 0.56 -9.51 10.19
C PRO A 298 -0.52 -8.42 10.27
N GLY A 299 -0.12 -7.16 10.42
CA GLY A 299 -1.01 -6.00 10.50
C GLY A 299 -1.24 -5.32 9.14
N GLY A 300 -2.01 -4.23 9.16
CA GLY A 300 -2.33 -3.44 7.97
C GLY A 300 -3.72 -3.71 7.41
N MET A 301 -3.94 -3.31 6.15
CA MET A 301 -5.16 -3.61 5.41
C MET A 301 -5.12 -5.06 4.94
N LYS A 302 -6.29 -5.70 4.82
CA LYS A 302 -6.40 -7.05 4.28
C LYS A 302 -7.63 -7.15 3.39
N ASN A 303 -7.64 -8.17 2.54
CA ASN A 303 -8.85 -8.57 1.85
C ASN A 303 -9.93 -8.96 2.87
N MET A 304 -11.17 -8.54 2.61
CA MET A 304 -12.29 -8.71 3.53
C MET A 304 -13.20 -9.89 3.18
N CYS A 305 -12.97 -10.56 2.04
CA CYS A 305 -13.74 -11.73 1.64
C CYS A 305 -13.40 -12.94 2.51
N LYS A 306 -14.44 -13.67 2.95
CA LYS A 306 -14.29 -14.90 3.74
C LYS A 306 -13.67 -16.05 2.94
N GLN A 307 -13.95 -16.08 1.64
CA GLN A 307 -13.36 -17.02 0.69
C GLN A 307 -12.69 -16.24 -0.42
N LEU A 308 -11.48 -16.68 -0.77
CA LEU A 308 -10.64 -16.02 -1.76
C LEU A 308 -10.09 -17.04 -2.75
N GLN A 309 -10.03 -16.63 -4.01
CA GLN A 309 -9.33 -17.32 -5.06
C GLN A 309 -8.20 -16.44 -5.59
N THR A 310 -7.03 -17.01 -5.83
CA THR A 310 -5.92 -16.32 -6.48
C THR A 310 -5.11 -17.26 -7.36
N LYS A 311 -4.45 -16.73 -8.38
CA LYS A 311 -3.54 -17.52 -9.22
C LYS A 311 -2.16 -17.60 -8.56
N SER A 312 -1.52 -18.75 -8.67
CA SER A 312 -0.14 -18.96 -8.26
C SER A 312 0.62 -19.72 -9.35
N ARG A 313 1.75 -19.19 -9.78
CA ARG A 313 2.66 -19.83 -10.72
C ARG A 313 3.69 -20.66 -9.96
N LYS A 314 3.77 -21.96 -10.26
CA LYS A 314 4.81 -22.87 -9.75
C LYS A 314 6.14 -22.66 -10.45
N GLN A 315 7.21 -23.27 -9.90
CA GLN A 315 8.55 -23.19 -10.49
C GLN A 315 8.62 -23.78 -11.91
N ASP A 316 7.88 -24.87 -12.17
CA ASP A 316 7.76 -25.50 -13.50
C ASP A 316 6.95 -24.65 -14.51
N GLY A 317 6.35 -23.54 -14.07
CA GLY A 317 5.58 -22.61 -14.88
C GLY A 317 4.09 -22.92 -14.97
N THR A 318 3.62 -24.02 -14.38
CA THR A 318 2.19 -24.31 -14.26
C THR A 318 1.49 -23.28 -13.38
N ILE A 319 0.22 -22.98 -13.68
CA ILE A 319 -0.60 -22.01 -12.93
C ILE A 319 -1.70 -22.77 -12.20
N ASP A 320 -1.71 -22.66 -10.87
CA ASP A 320 -2.77 -23.18 -10.01
C ASP A 320 -3.72 -22.05 -9.60
N ILE A 321 -4.97 -22.41 -9.33
CA ILE A 321 -5.92 -21.55 -8.61
C ILE A 321 -5.91 -21.99 -7.15
N ILE A 322 -5.39 -21.13 -6.29
CA ILE A 322 -5.39 -21.33 -4.85
C ILE A 322 -6.72 -20.79 -4.31
N THR A 323 -7.52 -21.67 -3.70
CA THR A 323 -8.72 -21.27 -2.97
C THR A 323 -8.42 -21.35 -1.48
N THR A 324 -8.75 -20.30 -0.74
CA THR A 324 -8.58 -20.26 0.71
C THR A 324 -9.86 -19.76 1.38
N SER A 325 -10.19 -20.40 2.51
CA SER A 325 -11.12 -19.89 3.51
C SER A 325 -10.28 -19.55 4.73
N ALA A 326 -9.66 -18.38 4.72
CA ALA A 326 -8.74 -18.01 5.80
C ALA A 326 -9.43 -17.05 6.77
N ASP A 327 -9.49 -17.44 8.03
CA ASP A 327 -9.76 -16.51 9.14
C ASP A 327 -8.67 -15.42 9.23
N ASN A 328 -7.46 -15.73 8.71
CA ASN A 328 -6.32 -14.81 8.62
C ASN A 328 -5.65 -14.82 7.23
N PRO A 329 -6.20 -14.11 6.22
CA PRO A 329 -5.65 -14.09 4.86
C PRO A 329 -4.22 -13.50 4.79
N VAL A 330 -3.83 -12.69 5.78
CA VAL A 330 -2.50 -12.04 5.80
C VAL A 330 -1.37 -13.06 5.89
N GLU A 331 -1.54 -14.10 6.71
CA GLU A 331 -0.53 -15.16 6.85
C GLU A 331 -0.31 -15.92 5.53
N LEU A 332 -1.38 -16.14 4.76
CA LEU A 332 -1.24 -16.79 3.47
C LEU A 332 -0.50 -15.91 2.47
N PHE A 333 -0.82 -14.61 2.39
CA PHE A 333 -0.34 -13.76 1.29
C PHE A 333 0.99 -13.07 1.58
N ALA A 334 1.24 -12.66 2.82
CA ALA A 334 2.39 -11.82 3.18
C ALA A 334 3.49 -12.54 3.97
N THR A 335 3.43 -13.86 4.14
CA THR A 335 4.53 -14.61 4.75
C THR A 335 5.82 -14.41 3.93
N PRO A 336 6.96 -14.05 4.56
CA PRO A 336 8.21 -13.78 3.84
C PRO A 336 8.64 -14.92 2.91
N ASN A 337 8.52 -16.16 3.36
CA ASN A 337 8.91 -17.35 2.59
C ASN A 337 8.12 -17.55 1.28
N ASN A 338 7.00 -16.87 1.05
CA ASN A 338 6.30 -16.91 -0.24
C ASN A 338 7.17 -16.39 -1.40
N TRP A 339 8.17 -15.56 -1.09
CA TRP A 339 9.09 -15.01 -2.07
C TRP A 339 10.20 -15.96 -2.50
N ARG A 340 10.44 -17.03 -1.74
CA ARG A 340 11.52 -17.99 -1.98
C ARG A 340 11.46 -18.59 -3.38
N ALA A 341 10.28 -18.98 -3.85
CA ALA A 341 10.10 -19.55 -5.19
C ALA A 341 10.51 -18.59 -6.33
N ILE A 342 10.41 -17.27 -6.11
CA ILE A 342 10.86 -16.25 -7.05
C ILE A 342 12.38 -16.06 -6.92
N LEU A 343 12.89 -15.88 -5.70
CA LEU A 343 14.30 -15.56 -5.46
C LEU A 343 15.25 -16.73 -5.81
N GLU A 344 14.83 -17.97 -5.64
CA GLU A 344 15.59 -19.17 -6.04
C GLU A 344 15.62 -19.37 -7.57
N ASN A 345 14.69 -18.74 -8.29
CA ASN A 345 14.69 -18.81 -9.74
C ASN A 345 15.78 -17.89 -10.30
N LYS A 346 16.78 -18.46 -10.97
CA LYS A 346 17.92 -17.72 -11.55
C LYS A 346 17.52 -16.55 -12.46
N LYS A 347 16.34 -16.60 -13.10
CA LYS A 347 15.82 -15.49 -13.91
C LYS A 347 15.43 -14.28 -13.07
N TYR A 348 15.04 -14.50 -11.82
CA TYR A 348 14.51 -13.48 -10.91
C TYR A 348 15.35 -13.25 -9.65
N SER A 349 16.47 -13.97 -9.47
CA SER A 349 17.35 -13.87 -8.29
C SER A 349 18.00 -12.50 -8.12
N ASN A 350 18.04 -11.70 -9.19
CA ASN A 350 18.54 -10.32 -9.18
C ASN A 350 17.47 -9.28 -8.83
N LEU A 351 16.23 -9.70 -8.53
CA LEU A 351 15.17 -8.78 -8.14
C LEU A 351 15.55 -8.08 -6.82
N ARG A 352 15.59 -6.76 -6.85
CA ARG A 352 15.87 -5.96 -5.66
C ARG A 352 14.62 -5.77 -4.83
N LEU A 353 14.59 -6.42 -3.67
CA LEU A 353 13.38 -6.58 -2.86
C LEU A 353 13.58 -6.07 -1.45
N ASN A 354 12.65 -5.24 -0.98
CA ASN A 354 12.55 -4.78 0.41
C ASN A 354 11.32 -5.40 1.09
N PHE A 355 11.53 -6.14 2.19
CA PHE A 355 10.48 -6.61 3.07
C PHE A 355 10.11 -5.54 4.10
N ALA A 356 8.97 -4.88 3.91
CA ALA A 356 8.52 -3.81 4.78
C ALA A 356 8.10 -4.30 6.17
N HIS A 357 8.33 -3.46 7.19
CA HIS A 357 8.04 -3.70 8.61
C HIS A 357 8.86 -4.78 9.32
N PHE A 358 9.74 -5.48 8.60
CA PHE A 358 10.63 -6.50 9.17
C PHE A 358 9.90 -7.58 9.99
N GLY A 359 8.68 -7.94 9.58
CA GLY A 359 7.81 -8.91 10.27
C GLY A 359 6.92 -8.30 11.37
N GLY A 360 7.09 -7.02 11.71
CA GLY A 360 6.37 -6.30 12.75
C GLY A 360 6.97 -6.47 14.15
N SER A 361 6.62 -5.55 15.06
CA SER A 361 7.17 -5.46 16.43
C SER A 361 7.10 -6.77 17.21
N GLU A 362 6.00 -7.52 17.08
CA GLU A 362 5.83 -8.79 17.80
C GLU A 362 6.81 -9.88 17.31
N ALA A 363 7.02 -9.99 15.99
CA ALA A 363 7.96 -10.94 15.42
C ALA A 363 9.40 -10.59 15.85
N ILE A 364 9.76 -9.30 15.81
CA ILE A 364 11.05 -8.78 16.25
C ILE A 364 11.28 -9.11 17.73
N GLN A 365 10.32 -8.79 18.60
CA GLN A 365 10.41 -9.03 20.04
C GLN A 365 10.54 -10.52 20.35
N LYS A 366 9.72 -11.38 19.72
CA LYS A 366 9.78 -12.83 19.89
C LYS A 366 11.16 -13.39 19.50
N TYR A 367 11.74 -12.90 18.40
CA TYR A 367 13.04 -13.37 17.96
C TYR A 367 14.19 -12.86 18.86
N ALA A 368 14.21 -11.58 19.21
CA ALA A 368 15.21 -11.05 20.14
C ALA A 368 15.19 -11.81 21.48
N ASN A 369 14.01 -12.02 22.06
CA ASN A 369 13.83 -12.80 23.29
C ASN A 369 14.32 -14.26 23.16
N PHE A 370 14.16 -14.85 21.99
CA PHE A 370 14.66 -16.20 21.70
C PHE A 370 16.18 -16.25 21.73
N LEU A 371 16.85 -15.28 21.10
CA LEU A 371 18.33 -15.18 21.09
C LEU A 371 18.88 -14.97 22.51
N ILE A 372 18.28 -14.05 23.29
CA ILE A 372 18.68 -13.79 24.68
C ILE A 372 18.60 -15.06 25.54
N LYS A 373 17.57 -15.90 25.33
CA LYS A 373 17.34 -17.11 26.14
C LYS A 373 18.17 -18.32 25.68
N GLY A 374 18.84 -18.27 24.51
CA GLY A 374 19.73 -19.33 24.01
C GLY A 374 19.06 -20.69 23.76
N LYS A 375 17.73 -20.75 23.60
CA LYS A 375 17.01 -22.02 23.39
C LYS A 375 17.05 -22.41 21.90
N LYS A 376 17.18 -23.69 21.56
CA LYS A 376 16.90 -24.20 20.20
C LYS A 376 15.42 -24.59 20.12
N SER A 377 14.66 -24.02 19.19
CA SER A 377 13.27 -24.40 18.95
C SER A 377 12.96 -24.35 17.47
N ALA A 378 12.31 -25.39 16.93
CA ALA A 378 11.81 -25.40 15.56
C ALA A 378 10.80 -24.27 15.29
N LEU A 379 10.15 -23.74 16.34
CA LEU A 379 9.17 -22.66 16.25
C LEU A 379 9.75 -21.34 15.74
N ILE A 380 11.08 -21.13 15.82
CA ILE A 380 11.68 -19.89 15.30
C ILE A 380 11.63 -19.81 13.77
N SER A 381 11.59 -20.94 13.07
CA SER A 381 11.52 -20.97 11.60
C SER A 381 10.23 -20.35 11.05
N ALA A 382 9.16 -20.31 11.85
CA ALA A 382 7.91 -19.65 11.51
C ALA A 382 7.91 -18.14 11.81
N ASN A 383 8.90 -17.62 12.53
CA ASN A 383 8.99 -16.19 12.84
C ASN A 383 9.36 -15.38 11.58
N TRP A 384 8.62 -14.31 11.31
CA TRP A 384 8.78 -13.54 10.08
C TRP A 384 10.11 -12.79 10.02
N SER A 385 10.55 -12.17 11.11
CA SER A 385 11.86 -11.49 11.16
C SER A 385 13.01 -12.49 10.94
N TYR A 386 12.91 -13.71 11.50
CA TYR A 386 13.84 -14.80 11.22
C TYR A 386 13.88 -15.15 9.73
N GLN A 387 12.72 -15.39 9.11
CA GLN A 387 12.63 -15.74 7.68
C GLN A 387 13.23 -14.63 6.80
N ILE A 388 12.93 -13.37 7.08
CA ILE A 388 13.48 -12.23 6.35
C ILE A 388 15.02 -12.22 6.47
N ILE A 389 15.57 -12.40 7.68
CA ILE A 389 17.03 -12.50 7.87
C ILE A 389 17.63 -13.66 7.07
N GLN A 390 16.98 -14.83 7.03
CA GLN A 390 17.48 -15.95 6.21
C GLN A 390 17.49 -15.60 4.72
N LEU A 391 16.40 -15.01 4.21
CA LEU A 391 16.35 -14.54 2.82
C LEU A 391 17.42 -13.48 2.53
N MET A 392 17.72 -12.58 3.47
CA MET A 392 18.82 -11.63 3.34
C MET A 392 20.18 -12.32 3.32
N ILE A 393 20.40 -13.37 4.11
CA ILE A 393 21.68 -14.11 4.09
C ILE A 393 21.86 -14.85 2.77
N GLU A 394 20.77 -15.46 2.26
CA GLU A 394 20.79 -16.30 1.06
C GLU A 394 20.85 -15.49 -0.24
N PHE A 395 20.21 -14.32 -0.30
CA PHE A 395 20.06 -13.53 -1.53
C PHE A 395 20.63 -12.12 -1.38
N GLU A 396 21.53 -11.74 -2.29
CA GLU A 396 22.29 -10.49 -2.19
C GLU A 396 21.43 -9.21 -2.29
N ASN A 397 20.35 -9.26 -3.06
CA ASN A 397 19.51 -8.11 -3.40
C ASN A 397 18.29 -7.94 -2.48
N VAL A 398 18.28 -8.63 -1.33
CA VAL A 398 17.19 -8.60 -0.35
C VAL A 398 17.50 -7.67 0.82
N TYR A 399 16.57 -6.75 1.06
CA TYR A 399 16.60 -5.71 2.09
C TYR A 399 15.35 -5.82 2.98
N ALA A 400 15.34 -5.07 4.08
CA ALA A 400 14.16 -4.88 4.91
C ALA A 400 14.12 -3.46 5.49
N ASP A 401 12.91 -2.98 5.81
CA ASP A 401 12.70 -1.79 6.64
C ASP A 401 11.93 -2.14 7.91
N PHE A 402 12.17 -1.41 9.01
CA PHE A 402 11.47 -1.63 10.28
C PHE A 402 10.35 -0.59 10.52
N SER A 403 9.66 -0.17 9.47
CA SER A 403 8.62 0.85 9.57
C SER A 403 7.48 0.42 10.47
N TYR A 404 6.83 1.38 11.14
CA TYR A 404 5.85 1.11 12.19
C TYR A 404 6.38 0.22 13.34
N CYS A 405 7.63 0.46 13.77
CA CYS A 405 8.22 -0.11 14.99
C CYS A 405 8.45 0.98 16.06
N PRO A 406 7.38 1.51 16.65
CA PRO A 406 7.37 2.83 17.30
C PRO A 406 7.98 2.87 18.71
N GLU A 407 8.01 1.72 19.38
CA GLU A 407 8.45 1.63 20.77
C GLU A 407 9.96 1.57 20.89
N LYS A 408 10.51 2.26 21.90
CA LYS A 408 11.92 2.19 22.25
C LYS A 408 12.38 0.74 22.46
N GLN A 409 11.55 -0.09 23.08
CA GLN A 409 11.86 -1.51 23.29
C GLN A 409 12.03 -2.28 21.97
N THR A 410 11.26 -1.93 20.92
CA THR A 410 11.43 -2.55 19.60
C THR A 410 12.76 -2.17 18.98
N ILE A 411 13.21 -0.91 19.13
CA ILE A 411 14.55 -0.48 18.70
C ILE A 411 15.66 -1.23 19.44
N GLU A 412 15.53 -1.42 20.75
CA GLU A 412 16.46 -2.25 21.55
C GLU A 412 16.50 -3.70 21.05
N ASN A 413 15.34 -4.29 20.76
CA ASN A 413 15.26 -5.63 20.18
C ASN A 413 15.92 -5.71 18.80
N ILE A 414 15.75 -4.70 17.93
CA ILE A 414 16.42 -4.63 16.64
C ILE A 414 17.94 -4.57 16.83
N ASN A 415 18.46 -3.81 17.80
CA ASN A 415 19.89 -3.77 18.09
C ASN A 415 20.44 -5.15 18.50
N ILE A 416 19.69 -5.91 19.30
CA ILE A 416 20.04 -7.30 19.64
C ILE A 416 20.11 -8.17 18.39
N LEU A 417 19.14 -8.04 17.47
CA LEU A 417 19.15 -8.75 16.19
C LEU A 417 20.37 -8.35 15.32
N ILE A 418 20.71 -7.05 15.27
CA ILE A 418 21.87 -6.53 14.53
C ILE A 418 23.19 -7.10 15.07
N GLU A 419 23.32 -7.24 16.38
CA GLU A 419 24.50 -7.84 17.01
C GLU A 419 24.69 -9.31 16.62
N HIS A 420 23.60 -10.07 16.56
CA HIS A 420 23.63 -11.50 16.20
C HIS A 420 23.66 -11.75 14.69
N HIS A 421 23.14 -10.81 13.89
CA HIS A 421 23.05 -10.92 12.44
C HIS A 421 23.67 -9.68 11.76
N PRO A 422 25.00 -9.67 11.57
CA PRO A 422 25.71 -8.52 11.00
C PRO A 422 25.21 -8.08 9.61
N ILE A 423 24.56 -8.97 8.85
CA ILE A 423 23.91 -8.64 7.57
C ILE A 423 22.90 -7.49 7.68
N LEU A 424 22.27 -7.31 8.85
CA LEU A 424 21.33 -6.22 9.09
C LEU A 424 22.01 -4.85 9.05
N LYS A 425 23.30 -4.75 9.39
CA LYS A 425 24.04 -3.48 9.33
C LYS A 425 24.14 -2.93 7.90
N THR A 426 24.08 -3.79 6.89
CA THR A 426 24.27 -3.42 5.48
C THR A 426 22.99 -3.46 4.65
N ARG A 427 21.87 -3.95 5.21
CA ARG A 427 20.62 -4.17 4.45
C ARG A 427 19.32 -3.87 5.20
N LEU A 428 19.37 -3.50 6.49
CA LEU A 428 18.23 -2.96 7.21
C LEU A 428 18.14 -1.44 7.00
N MET A 429 16.94 -0.93 6.76
CA MET A 429 16.67 0.47 6.41
C MET A 429 15.65 1.10 7.36
N PHE A 430 15.77 2.40 7.59
CA PHE A 430 14.79 3.17 8.34
C PHE A 430 13.55 3.50 7.51
N GLY A 431 12.37 3.37 8.12
CA GLY A 431 11.16 3.97 7.62
C GLY A 431 10.14 4.23 8.74
N THR A 432 9.12 5.05 8.46
CA THR A 432 8.16 5.47 9.50
C THR A 432 6.85 4.70 9.46
N ASP A 433 6.32 4.46 8.28
CA ASP A 433 4.89 4.21 8.04
C ASP A 433 4.04 5.35 8.63
N PHE A 434 4.32 6.58 8.18
CA PHE A 434 3.78 7.86 8.66
C PHE A 434 2.33 7.81 9.16
N VAL A 435 1.37 7.32 8.35
CA VAL A 435 -0.06 7.30 8.71
C VAL A 435 -0.30 6.43 9.95
N MET A 436 0.38 5.29 10.05
CA MET A 436 0.24 4.39 11.19
C MET A 436 0.83 5.00 12.46
N VAL A 437 1.98 5.68 12.35
CA VAL A 437 2.58 6.42 13.47
C VAL A 437 1.68 7.57 13.94
N MET A 438 1.07 8.30 13.00
CA MET A 438 0.14 9.39 13.30
C MET A 438 -1.17 8.88 13.92
N LYS A 439 -1.61 7.68 13.54
CA LYS A 439 -2.80 7.03 14.10
C LYS A 439 -2.66 6.77 15.60
N GLU A 440 -1.51 6.33 16.06
CA GLU A 440 -1.37 5.78 17.40
C GLU A 440 -0.81 6.82 18.39
N ALA A 441 -1.73 7.67 18.87
CA ALA A 441 -1.44 8.82 19.73
C ALA A 441 -0.71 8.48 21.04
N SER A 442 -0.89 7.25 21.56
CA SER A 442 -0.17 6.73 22.73
C SER A 442 1.35 6.71 22.56
N MET A 443 1.85 6.81 21.33
CA MET A 443 3.28 6.70 21.00
C MET A 443 4.02 8.03 20.99
N GLY A 444 3.34 9.14 21.32
CA GLY A 444 3.93 10.49 21.25
C GLY A 444 4.12 11.01 19.83
N GLY A 445 3.52 10.35 18.84
CA GLY A 445 3.52 10.74 17.43
C GLY A 445 4.89 10.68 16.75
N LEU A 446 4.97 11.29 15.59
CA LEU A 446 6.12 11.19 14.69
C LEU A 446 7.42 11.81 15.26
N GLU A 447 7.32 12.87 16.06
CA GLU A 447 8.49 13.47 16.74
C GLU A 447 9.17 12.46 17.68
N ASN A 448 8.38 11.70 18.43
CA ASN A 448 8.90 10.69 19.34
C ASN A 448 9.45 9.47 18.59
N TYR A 449 8.81 9.08 17.48
CA TYR A 449 9.31 8.02 16.61
C TYR A 449 10.72 8.34 16.08
N PHE A 450 10.93 9.54 15.54
CA PHE A 450 12.26 9.98 15.13
C PHE A 450 13.24 9.98 16.30
N ARG A 451 12.85 10.48 17.47
CA ARG A 451 13.73 10.49 18.65
C ARG A 451 14.19 9.09 19.05
N ASN A 452 13.30 8.09 19.03
CA ASN A 452 13.62 6.70 19.35
C ASN A 452 14.60 6.09 18.36
N CYS A 453 14.56 6.51 17.09
CA CYS A 453 15.40 5.97 16.02
C CYS A 453 16.75 6.69 15.87
N ALA A 454 16.94 7.87 16.48
CA ALA A 454 18.10 8.74 16.27
C ALA A 454 19.48 8.05 16.49
N GLY A 455 19.52 6.99 17.30
CA GLY A 455 20.75 6.24 17.63
C GLY A 455 21.14 5.13 16.63
N MET A 456 20.35 4.85 15.58
CA MET A 456 20.56 3.67 14.71
C MET A 456 21.73 3.81 13.71
N GLY A 457 22.34 4.99 13.60
CA GLY A 457 23.53 5.24 12.78
C GLY A 457 23.25 5.48 11.29
N SER A 458 24.24 6.04 10.57
CA SER A 458 24.09 6.49 9.18
C SER A 458 23.80 5.38 8.18
N ALA A 459 24.32 4.17 8.40
CA ALA A 459 24.11 3.07 7.49
C ALA A 459 22.61 2.72 7.36
N ILE A 460 21.91 2.65 8.49
CA ILE A 460 20.48 2.34 8.54
C ILE A 460 19.64 3.55 8.15
N HIS A 461 20.05 4.76 8.57
CA HIS A 461 19.35 6.00 8.25
C HIS A 461 19.44 6.40 6.77
N ALA A 462 20.48 5.99 6.03
CA ALA A 462 20.73 6.50 4.69
C ALA A 462 21.46 5.52 3.77
N ASP A 463 22.63 4.99 4.15
CA ASP A 463 23.52 4.32 3.18
C ASP A 463 22.89 3.06 2.57
N ASN A 464 22.18 2.27 3.38
CA ASN A 464 21.48 1.06 2.92
C ASN A 464 20.30 1.43 2.01
N ALA A 465 19.56 2.47 2.36
CA ALA A 465 18.47 3.00 1.55
C ALA A 465 18.95 3.56 0.21
N MET A 466 20.10 4.24 0.19
CA MET A 466 20.71 4.72 -1.04
C MET A 466 21.07 3.55 -1.96
N LYS A 467 21.68 2.48 -1.43
CA LYS A 467 21.99 1.27 -2.22
C LYS A 467 20.74 0.60 -2.76
N PHE A 468 19.68 0.53 -1.93
CA PHE A 468 18.41 -0.03 -2.35
C PHE A 468 17.75 0.79 -3.48
N LEU A 469 17.77 2.11 -3.35
CA LEU A 469 17.13 3.00 -4.32
C LEU A 469 18.00 3.27 -5.57
N MET A 470 19.30 3.04 -5.51
CA MET A 470 20.25 3.45 -6.56
C MET A 470 21.35 2.40 -6.78
N GLN A 471 21.23 1.52 -7.79
CA GLN A 471 22.34 0.67 -8.26
C GLN A 471 22.11 0.17 -9.72
N ASN A 472 22.48 0.87 -10.78
CA ASN A 472 23.74 1.56 -11.05
C ASN A 472 23.54 2.69 -12.06
N ALA A 473 24.20 3.83 -11.83
CA ALA A 473 24.95 4.43 -12.93
C ALA A 473 26.16 3.52 -13.14
N SER A 474 26.10 2.66 -14.16
CA SER A 474 27.28 1.98 -14.68
C SER A 474 28.16 2.97 -15.43
#